data_AF-B5JJW3-F1
#
_entry.id   AF-B5JJW3-F1
#
_cell.length_a   1.000
_cell.length_b   1.000
_cell.length_c   1.000
_cell.angle_alpha   90.00
_cell.angle_beta   90.00
_cell.angle_gamma   90.00
#
_symmetry.space_group_name_H-M   'P 1'
#
loop_
_entity.id
_entity.type
_entity.pdbx_description
1 polymer ?
#
loop_
_entity_poly.entity_id
_entity_poly.type
_entity_poly.pdbx_seq_one_letter_code
_entity_poly.pdbx_strand_id
1 'polypeptide(L)' 'MHPFTWFLILYTGSALLAIAGLWFYYEKREKRVFDVRRKRRIFHCVRCGELYSVRKKDVSDGQPCPKCEYNNFELSF' A
#
# COMPACT_ATOMS: atom_id res chain seq x y z
N MET A 1 45.63 20.61 -11.22
CA MET A 1 45.11 19.52 -10.36
C MET A 1 43.67 19.75 -9.87
N HIS A 2 43.17 20.99 -9.75
CA HIS A 2 41.78 21.29 -9.36
C HIS A 2 40.64 20.95 -10.35
N PRO A 3 40.79 20.94 -11.70
CA PRO A 3 39.64 20.71 -12.58
C PRO A 3 39.14 19.25 -12.52
N PHE A 4 40.04 18.29 -12.30
CA PHE A 4 39.69 16.88 -12.16
C PHE A 4 38.90 16.60 -10.88
N THR A 5 39.25 17.26 -9.77
CA THR A 5 38.50 17.13 -8.52
C THR A 5 37.09 17.70 -8.61
N TRP A 6 36.92 18.85 -9.28
CA TRP A 6 35.58 19.41 -9.52
C TRP A 6 34.73 18.52 -10.42
N PHE A 7 35.33 17.94 -11.46
CA PHE A 7 34.63 16.98 -12.32
C PHE A 7 34.14 15.76 -11.54
N LEU A 8 34.99 15.19 -10.67
CA LEU A 8 34.61 14.06 -9.83
C LEU A 8 33.49 14.40 -8.85
N ILE A 9 33.55 15.57 -8.22
CA ILE A 9 32.51 16.03 -7.27
C ILE A 9 31.17 16.20 -8.00
N LEU A 10 31.16 16.85 -9.17
CA LEU A 10 29.94 17.06 -9.95
C LEU A 10 29.37 15.73 -10.46
N TYR A 11 30.23 14.85 -10.97
CA TYR A 11 29.82 13.54 -11.47
C TYR A 11 29.21 12.68 -10.36
N THR A 12 29.93 12.51 -9.25
CA THR A 12 29.45 11.71 -8.11
C THR A 12 28.22 12.33 -7.45
N GLY A 13 28.20 13.65 -7.28
CA GLY A 13 27.03 14.37 -6.76
C GLY A 13 25.79 14.19 -7.64
N SER A 14 25.93 14.31 -8.96
CA SER A 14 24.82 14.10 -9.90
C SER A 14 24.30 12.67 -9.87
N ALA A 15 25.19 11.68 -9.78
CA ALA A 15 24.82 10.27 -9.67
C ALA A 15 24.05 10.00 -8.36
N LEU A 16 24.52 10.53 -7.24
CA LEU A 16 23.84 10.40 -5.94
C LEU A 16 22.45 11.04 -5.97
N LEU A 17 22.33 12.24 -6.57
CA LEU A 17 21.04 12.92 -6.72
C LEU A 17 20.09 12.13 -7.62
N ALA A 18 20.57 11.56 -8.72
CA ALA A 18 19.78 10.73 -9.61
C ALA A 18 19.25 9.47 -8.90
N ILE A 19 20.12 8.77 -8.16
CA ILE A 19 19.76 7.58 -7.39
C ILE A 19 18.75 7.93 -6.29
N ALA A 20 19.00 9.01 -5.53
CA ALA A 20 18.10 9.45 -4.48
C ALA A 20 16.72 9.85 -5.03
N GLY A 21 16.69 10.58 -6.15
CA GLY A 21 15.45 10.95 -6.83
C GLY A 21 14.67 9.75 -7.35
N LEU A 22 15.37 8.77 -7.94
CA LEU A 22 14.78 7.53 -8.40
C LEU A 22 14.20 6.73 -7.23
N TRP A 23 14.95 6.60 -6.13
CA TRP A 23 14.51 5.91 -4.93
C TRP A 23 13.27 6.55 -4.33
N PHE A 24 13.26 7.88 -4.16
CA PHE A 24 12.10 8.62 -3.68
C PHE A 24 10.87 8.47 -4.59
N TYR A 25 11.08 8.47 -5.91
CA TYR A 25 10.02 8.24 -6.89
C TYR A 25 9.40 6.84 -6.74
N TYR A 26 10.22 5.80 -6.64
CA TYR A 26 9.73 4.43 -6.46
C TYR A 26 9.05 4.23 -5.12
N GLU A 27 9.60 4.77 -4.03
CA GLU A 27 9.00 4.63 -2.70
C GLU A 27 7.62 5.31 -2.64
N LYS A 28 7.47 6.49 -3.26
CA LYS A 28 6.16 7.16 -3.36
C LYS A 28 5.17 6.37 -4.22
N ARG A 29 5.64 5.72 -5.29
CA ARG A 29 4.81 4.87 -6.16
C ARG A 29 4.33 3.63 -5.43
N GLU A 30 5.21 2.96 -4.69
CA GLU A 30 4.86 1.77 -3.92
C GLU A 30 3.87 2.08 -2.80
N LYS A 31 4.07 3.17 -2.05
CA LYS A 31 3.12 3.60 -1.00
C LYS A 31 1.69 3.75 -1.54
N ARG A 32 1.52 4.33 -2.73
CA ARG A 32 0.19 4.47 -3.37
C ARG A 32 -0.44 3.12 -3.75
N VAL A 33 0.36 2.15 -4.18
CA VAL A 33 -0.14 0.81 -4.56
C VAL A 33 -0.44 -0.04 -3.32
N PHE A 34 0.36 0.09 -2.27
CA PHE A 34 0.18 -0.62 -1.00
C PHE A 34 -1.06 -0.14 -0.23
N ASP A 35 -1.34 1.17 -0.19
CA ASP A 35 -2.52 1.70 0.51
C ASP A 35 -3.84 1.26 -0.11
N VAL A 36 -3.87 1.04 -1.43
CA VAL A 36 -5.07 0.53 -2.12
C VAL A 36 -5.28 -0.96 -1.82
N ARG A 37 -4.22 -1.75 -1.68
CA ARG A 37 -4.32 -3.19 -1.35
C ARG A 37 -4.61 -3.44 0.13
N ARG A 38 -4.03 -2.66 1.05
CA ARG A 38 -4.20 -2.83 2.51
C ARG A 38 -5.62 -2.57 3.03
N LYS A 39 -6.48 -1.91 2.23
CA LYS A 39 -7.89 -1.70 2.59
C LYS A 39 -8.74 -2.95 2.47
N ARG A 40 -8.34 -3.94 1.65
CA ARG A 40 -9.06 -5.23 1.58
C ARG A 40 -8.57 -6.12 2.71
N ARG A 41 -9.43 -6.37 3.69
CA ARG A 41 -9.20 -7.41 4.70
C ARG A 41 -9.95 -8.66 4.27
N ILE A 42 -9.43 -9.80 4.71
CA ILE A 42 -10.15 -11.07 4.59
C ILE A 42 -11.11 -11.13 5.79
N PHE A 43 -12.38 -11.36 5.51
CA PHE A 43 -13.43 -11.52 6.52
C PHE A 43 -13.97 -12.94 6.46
N HIS A 44 -14.35 -13.45 7.63
CA HIS A 44 -14.96 -14.76 7.79
C HIS A 44 -16.42 -14.57 8.21
N CYS A 45 -17.36 -15.15 7.46
CA CYS A 45 -18.77 -15.10 7.81
C CYS A 45 -19.09 -16.03 8.98
N VAL A 46 -19.69 -15.50 10.05
CA VAL A 46 -20.10 -16.32 11.22
C VAL A 46 -21.24 -17.30 10.92
N ARG A 47 -22.03 -17.07 9.86
CA ARG A 47 -23.20 -17.89 9.52
C ARG A 47 -22.87 -19.04 8.57
N CYS A 48 -22.12 -18.78 7.50
CA CYS A 48 -21.84 -19.77 6.45
C CYS A 48 -20.37 -20.20 6.37
N GLY A 49 -19.48 -19.58 7.15
CA GLY A 49 -18.04 -19.91 7.17
C GLY A 49 -17.26 -19.41 5.94
N GLU A 50 -17.89 -18.69 5.02
CA GLU A 50 -17.23 -18.21 3.80
C GLU A 50 -16.17 -17.16 4.13
N LEU A 51 -14.99 -17.31 3.51
CA LEU A 51 -13.91 -16.33 3.56
C LEU A 51 -13.97 -15.44 2.32
N TYR A 52 -14.10 -14.13 2.52
CA TYR A 52 -14.23 -13.17 1.43
C TYR A 52 -13.40 -11.92 1.68
N SER A 53 -12.88 -11.32 0.61
CA SER A 53 -12.07 -10.09 0.70
C SER A 53 -12.93 -8.87 0.42
N VAL A 54 -13.11 -8.00 1.41
CA VAL A 54 -13.88 -6.75 1.28
C VAL A 54 -13.12 -5.59 1.91
N ARG A 55 -13.45 -4.35 1.53
CA ARG A 55 -12.78 -3.20 2.13
C ARG A 55 -13.25 -3.04 3.56
N LYS A 56 -12.38 -2.60 4.47
CA LYS A 56 -12.76 -2.37 5.88
C LYS A 56 -14.04 -1.53 6.00
N LYS A 57 -14.13 -0.43 5.24
CA LYS A 57 -15.31 0.45 5.21
C LYS A 57 -16.61 -0.29 4.85
N ASP A 58 -16.54 -1.23 3.90
CA ASP A 58 -17.72 -1.93 3.39
C ASP A 58 -18.30 -2.84 4.49
N VAL A 59 -17.44 -3.37 5.38
CA VAL A 59 -17.89 -4.16 6.56
C VAL A 59 -18.40 -3.28 7.69
N SER A 60 -17.74 -2.16 7.98
CA SER A 60 -18.26 -1.18 8.95
C SER A 60 -19.62 -0.61 8.51
N ASP A 61 -19.85 -0.50 7.19
CA ASP A 61 -21.13 -0.08 6.59
C ASP A 61 -22.19 -1.22 6.57
N GLY A 62 -21.86 -2.40 7.09
CA GLY A 62 -22.80 -3.52 7.19
C GLY A 62 -23.11 -4.20 5.85
N GLN A 63 -22.13 -4.32 4.95
CA GLN A 63 -22.32 -5.07 3.71
C GLN A 63 -22.56 -6.57 4.01
N PRO A 64 -23.60 -7.16 3.39
CA PRO A 64 -23.94 -8.55 3.62
C PRO A 64 -22.91 -9.49 2.97
N CYS A 65 -22.77 -10.69 3.54
CA CYS A 65 -21.94 -11.75 2.97
C CYS A 65 -22.43 -12.10 1.55
N PRO A 66 -21.54 -12.21 0.54
CA PRO A 66 -21.93 -12.48 -0.85
C PRO A 66 -22.56 -13.86 -1.07
N LYS A 67 -22.44 -14.78 -0.09
CA LYS A 67 -22.94 -16.15 -0.20
C LYS A 67 -24.29 -16.37 0.49
N CYS A 68 -24.51 -15.72 1.64
CA CYS A 68 -25.68 -15.99 2.49
C CYS A 68 -26.46 -14.74 2.88
N GLU A 69 -26.08 -13.59 2.34
CA GLU A 69 -26.66 -12.27 2.56
C GLU A 69 -26.73 -11.84 4.04
N TYR A 70 -26.01 -12.54 4.92
CA TYR A 70 -25.98 -12.22 6.34
C TYR A 70 -25.12 -10.99 6.59
N ASN A 71 -25.64 -10.04 7.37
CA ASN A 71 -24.92 -8.84 7.74
C ASN A 71 -23.90 -9.15 8.85
N ASN A 72 -22.62 -9.14 8.50
CA ASN A 72 -21.54 -9.53 9.39
C ASN A 72 -21.01 -8.27 10.09
N PHE A 73 -21.48 -8.00 11.30
CA PHE A 73 -21.07 -6.82 12.06
C PHE A 73 -19.59 -6.92 12.49
N GLU A 74 -18.87 -5.81 12.41
CA GLU A 74 -17.50 -5.72 12.95
C GLU A 74 -17.58 -5.83 14.48
N LEU A 75 -16.98 -6.88 15.06
CA LEU A 75 -16.87 -7.04 16.51
C LEU A 75 -15.97 -5.90 17.05
N SER A 76 -16.56 -4.94 17.75
CA SER A 76 -15.83 -3.94 18.53
C SER A 76 -15.34 -4.60 19.82
N PHE A 77 -14.02 -4.77 19.96
CA PHE A 77 -13.37 -5.12 21.23
C PHE A 77 -12.84 -3.85 21.90
#